data_AF-A0A9W4SJ83-F1
#
_entry.id   AF-A0A9W4SJ83-F1
#
_cell.length_a   1.000
_cell.length_b   1.000
_cell.length_c   1.000
_cell.angle_alpha   90.00
_cell.angle_beta   90.00
_cell.angle_gamma   90.00
#
_symmetry.space_group_name_H-M   'P 1'
#
loop_
_entity.id
_entity.type
_entity.pdbx_description
1 polymer ?
#
loop_
_entity_poly.entity_id
_entity_poly.type
_entity_poly.pdbx_seq_one_letter_code
_entity_poly.pdbx_strand_id
1 'polypeptide(L)'
;MLQPAFPVVHKQYVTSLYRRSLKTALDWYVNRSAWRSVALDIRARFEANKNVASLQDLRKILHDTEKELENYNPTAPDGSKWERNIPPPLFAEETYVTINLILTNLINFIKMYSNH
;
A
#
# COMPACT_ATOMS: atom_id res chain seq x y z
N MET A 1 3.23 28.48 8.89
CA MET A 1 3.69 27.39 8.02
C MET A 1 3.48 27.84 6.57
N LEU A 2 4.54 28.03 5.79
CA LEU A 2 4.43 28.45 4.39
C LEU A 2 3.85 27.28 3.56
N GLN A 3 2.65 27.45 2.99
CA GLN A 3 2.14 26.49 2.03
C GLN A 3 3.01 26.55 0.76
N PRO A 4 3.56 25.41 0.28
CA PRO A 4 4.38 25.41 -0.92
C PRO A 4 3.53 25.79 -2.14
N ALA A 5 4.09 26.63 -3.01
CA ALA A 5 3.42 27.06 -4.23
C ALA A 5 3.03 25.85 -5.10
N PHE A 6 1.79 25.86 -5.62
CA PHE A 6 1.19 24.81 -6.44
C PHE A 6 2.11 24.20 -7.53
N PRO A 7 2.97 24.96 -8.25
CA PRO A 7 3.85 24.39 -9.28
C PRO A 7 4.93 23.45 -8.73
N VAL A 8 5.45 23.75 -7.52
CA VAL A 8 6.54 22.97 -6.90
C VAL A 8 5.98 21.64 -6.35
N VAL A 9 4.82 21.69 -5.70
CA VAL A 9 4.09 20.49 -5.24
C VAL A 9 3.74 19.60 -6.41
N HIS A 10 3.30 20.19 -7.52
CA HIS A 10 2.90 19.47 -8.72
C HIS A 10 4.08 18.70 -9.36
N LYS A 11 5.26 19.33 -9.50
CA LYS A 11 6.44 18.64 -10.05
C LYS A 11 6.84 17.44 -9.19
N GLN A 12 6.86 17.60 -7.87
CA GLN A 12 7.18 16.50 -6.94
C GLN A 12 6.18 15.36 -7.07
N TYR A 13 4.89 15.68 -7.16
CA TYR A 13 3.81 14.72 -7.33
C TYR A 13 3.95 13.90 -8.61
N VAL A 14 4.07 14.57 -9.76
CA VAL A 14 4.26 13.92 -11.07
C VAL A 14 5.51 13.04 -11.07
N THR A 15 6.62 13.52 -10.48
CA THR A 15 7.86 12.74 -10.42
C THR A 15 7.71 11.51 -9.53
N SER A 16 6.96 11.62 -8.42
CA SER A 16 6.63 10.48 -7.56
C SER A 16 5.75 9.46 -8.29
N LEU A 17 4.71 9.94 -8.98
CA LEU A 17 3.82 9.09 -9.77
C LEU A 17 4.60 8.35 -10.86
N TYR A 18 5.42 9.04 -11.64
CA TYR A 18 6.28 8.43 -12.67
C TYR A 18 7.19 7.33 -12.12
N ARG A 19 7.86 7.57 -10.98
CA ARG A 19 8.72 6.55 -10.34
C ARG A 19 7.92 5.33 -9.91
N ARG A 20 6.73 5.54 -9.31
CA ARG A 20 5.83 4.45 -8.93
C ARG A 20 5.38 3.66 -10.17
N SER A 21 4.99 4.32 -11.25
CA SER A 21 4.57 3.66 -12.50
C SER A 21 5.66 2.72 -13.04
N LEU A 22 6.92 3.20 -13.09
CA LEU A 22 8.05 2.38 -13.55
C LEU A 22 8.34 1.21 -12.60
N LYS A 23 8.26 1.44 -11.29
CA LYS A 23 8.50 0.40 -10.27
C LYS A 23 7.41 -0.67 -10.30
N THR A 24 6.14 -0.26 -10.34
CA THR A 24 5.02 -1.18 -10.52
C THR A 24 5.22 -2.02 -11.77
N ALA A 25 5.46 -1.41 -12.94
CA ALA A 25 5.75 -2.16 -14.16
C ALA A 25 6.95 -3.13 -13.96
N LEU A 26 8.04 -2.68 -13.36
CA LEU A 26 9.22 -3.53 -13.09
C LEU A 26 8.89 -4.78 -12.27
N ASP A 27 7.97 -4.66 -11.31
CA ASP A 27 7.58 -5.74 -10.42
C ASP A 27 6.68 -6.78 -11.14
N TRP A 28 5.97 -6.39 -12.21
CA TRP A 28 5.14 -7.28 -13.02
C TRP A 28 5.90 -8.00 -14.15
N TYR A 29 6.98 -7.41 -14.68
CA TYR A 29 7.75 -8.01 -15.78
C TYR A 29 8.95 -8.82 -15.27
N VAL A 30 8.96 -10.13 -15.55
CA VAL A 30 10.07 -11.03 -15.21
C VAL A 30 11.34 -10.69 -15.99
N ASN A 31 11.21 -10.37 -17.28
CA ASN A 31 12.35 -10.11 -18.17
C ASN A 31 12.61 -8.60 -18.35
N ARG A 32 13.87 -8.17 -18.20
CA ARG A 32 14.33 -6.78 -18.38
C ARG A 32 14.19 -6.25 -19.81
N SER A 33 14.23 -7.10 -20.83
CA SER A 33 14.01 -6.70 -22.22
C SER A 33 12.55 -6.32 -22.48
N ALA A 34 11.61 -7.16 -22.04
CA ALA A 34 10.17 -6.87 -22.10
C ALA A 34 9.78 -5.66 -21.24
N TRP A 35 10.40 -5.50 -20.06
CA TRP A 35 10.18 -4.30 -19.24
C TRP A 35 10.65 -3.02 -19.94
N ARG A 36 11.76 -3.07 -20.69
CA ARG A 36 12.33 -1.88 -21.35
C ARG A 36 11.38 -1.27 -22.37
N SER A 37 10.70 -2.07 -23.19
CA SER A 37 9.72 -1.53 -24.16
C SER A 37 8.59 -0.81 -23.44
N VAL A 38 8.05 -1.42 -22.38
CA VAL A 38 6.97 -0.83 -21.57
C VAL A 38 7.42 0.43 -20.84
N ALA A 39 8.66 0.45 -20.34
CA ALA A 39 9.22 1.65 -19.71
C ALA A 39 9.36 2.82 -20.69
N LEU A 40 9.71 2.55 -21.95
CA LEU A 40 9.71 3.56 -23.01
C LEU A 40 8.31 4.06 -23.31
N ASP A 41 7.30 3.18 -23.35
CA ASP A 41 5.91 3.57 -23.55
C ASP A 41 5.37 4.44 -22.41
N ILE A 42 5.71 4.09 -21.16
CA ILE A 42 5.38 4.92 -19.98
C ILE A 42 6.04 6.30 -20.14
N ARG A 43 7.34 6.35 -20.49
CA ARG A 43 8.03 7.63 -20.71
C ARG A 43 7.36 8.45 -21.81
N ALA A 44 7.03 7.83 -22.94
CA ALA A 44 6.37 8.51 -24.06
C ALA A 44 5.03 9.11 -23.65
N ARG A 45 4.22 8.37 -22.88
CA ARG A 45 2.95 8.85 -22.32
C ARG A 45 3.13 10.07 -21.39
N PHE A 46 4.15 10.07 -20.53
CA PHE A 46 4.43 11.21 -19.66
C PHE A 46 4.96 12.43 -20.43
N GLU A 47 5.85 12.25 -21.42
CA GLU A 47 6.35 13.36 -22.23
C GLU A 47 5.26 13.96 -23.12
N ALA A 48 4.34 13.15 -23.66
CA ALA A 48 3.19 13.64 -24.43
C ALA A 48 2.27 14.57 -23.62
N ASN A 49 2.19 14.38 -22.30
CA ASN A 49 1.36 15.17 -21.39
C ASN A 49 2.14 16.23 -20.59
N LYS A 50 3.37 16.55 -21.00
CA LYS A 50 4.24 17.49 -20.27
C LYS A 50 3.76 18.94 -20.31
N ASN A 51 3.11 19.34 -21.39
CA ASN A 51 2.71 20.73 -21.67
C ASN A 51 1.18 20.90 -21.63
N VAL A 52 0.51 20.25 -20.68
CA VAL A 52 -0.95 20.42 -20.51
C VAL A 52 -1.23 21.82 -19.95
N ALA A 53 -1.98 22.62 -20.71
CA ALA A 53 -2.28 24.00 -20.36
C ALA A 53 -3.40 24.15 -19.31
N SER A 54 -4.34 23.19 -19.29
CA SER A 54 -5.50 23.22 -18.40
C SER A 54 -5.25 22.40 -17.13
N LEU A 55 -5.50 23.02 -15.96
CA LEU A 55 -5.41 22.35 -14.66
C LEU A 55 -6.44 21.22 -14.51
N GLN A 56 -7.59 21.34 -15.15
CA GLN A 56 -8.63 20.30 -15.10
C GLN A 56 -8.20 19.05 -15.85
N ASP A 57 -7.65 19.23 -17.05
CA ASP A 57 -7.16 18.11 -17.88
C ASP A 57 -6.01 17.40 -17.19
N LEU A 58 -5.10 18.16 -16.58
CA LEU A 58 -3.99 17.62 -15.81
C LEU A 58 -4.46 16.79 -14.62
N ARG A 59 -5.44 17.30 -13.85
CA ARG A 59 -6.04 16.54 -12.73
C ARG A 59 -6.68 15.25 -13.21
N LYS A 60 -7.37 15.30 -14.36
CA LYS A 60 -7.99 14.12 -14.96
C LYS A 60 -6.93 13.08 -15.34
N ILE A 61 -5.87 13.49 -16.04
CA ILE A 61 -4.77 12.60 -16.43
C ILE A 61 -4.11 11.94 -15.21
N LEU A 62 -3.86 12.72 -14.15
CA LEU A 62 -3.27 12.20 -12.92
C LEU A 62 -4.19 11.19 -12.24
N HIS A 63 -5.48 11.52 -12.13
CA HIS A 63 -6.48 10.63 -11.56
C HIS A 63 -6.62 9.32 -12.34
N ASP A 64 -6.69 9.41 -13.67
CA ASP A 64 -6.78 8.24 -14.55
C ASP A 64 -5.52 7.37 -14.41
N THR A 65 -4.35 7.98 -14.30
CA THR A 65 -3.07 7.27 -14.09
C THR A 65 -3.03 6.57 -12.72
N GLU A 66 -3.51 7.22 -11.66
CA GLU A 66 -3.60 6.62 -10.32
C GLU A 66 -4.52 5.41 -10.31
N LYS A 67 -5.68 5.52 -10.97
CA LYS A 67 -6.63 4.43 -11.12
C LYS A 67 -6.04 3.25 -11.90
N GLU A 68 -5.28 3.53 -12.96
CA GLU A 68 -4.54 2.48 -13.70
C GLU A 68 -3.52 1.79 -12.78
N LEU A 69 -2.75 2.53 -12.00
CA LEU A 69 -1.75 1.98 -11.08
C LEU A 69 -2.37 1.15 -9.95
N GLU A 70 -3.54 1.53 -9.44
CA GLU A 70 -4.23 0.84 -8.35
C GLU A 70 -4.62 -0.59 -8.74
N ASN A 71 -4.99 -0.80 -10.01
CA ASN A 71 -5.30 -2.14 -10.54
C ASN A 71 -4.10 -3.10 -10.50
N TYR A 72 -2.88 -2.57 -10.40
CA TYR A 72 -1.64 -3.34 -10.35
C TYR A 72 -1.12 -3.56 -8.91
N ASN A 73 -1.97 -3.35 -7.91
CA ASN A 73 -1.64 -3.56 -6.50
C ASN A 73 -1.72 -5.06 -6.13
N PRO A 74 -0.65 -5.70 -5.63
CA PRO A 74 -0.66 -7.11 -5.24
C PRO A 74 -1.60 -7.42 -4.06
N THR A 75 -2.07 -6.41 -3.32
CA THR A 75 -3.03 -6.55 -2.21
C THR A 75 -4.47 -6.19 -2.65
N ALA A 76 -4.69 -5.84 -3.91
CA ALA A 76 -6.05 -5.71 -4.45
C ALA A 76 -6.77 -7.08 -4.45
N PRO A 77 -8.12 -7.11 -4.53
CA PRO A 77 -8.86 -8.32 -4.85
C PRO A 77 -8.23 -8.98 -6.10
N ASP A 78 -8.01 -10.30 -6.07
CA ASP A 78 -7.28 -11.08 -7.09
C ASP A 78 -5.75 -10.81 -7.20
N GLY A 79 -5.18 -10.01 -6.30
CA GLY A 79 -3.74 -9.78 -6.23
C GLY A 79 -2.94 -10.95 -5.63
N SER A 80 -1.65 -11.06 -5.97
CA SER A 80 -0.78 -12.17 -5.50
C SER A 80 -0.55 -12.21 -3.98
N LYS A 81 -0.96 -11.17 -3.26
CA LYS A 81 -0.91 -11.03 -1.80
C LYS A 81 -2.31 -10.80 -1.19
N TRP A 82 -3.37 -10.95 -1.97
CA TRP A 82 -4.74 -10.93 -1.46
C TRP A 82 -4.87 -11.95 -0.32
N GLU A 83 -5.50 -11.55 0.79
CA GLU A 83 -5.79 -12.39 1.96
C GLU A 83 -4.59 -13.11 2.63
N ARG A 84 -3.35 -12.78 2.28
CA ARG A 84 -2.17 -13.44 2.91
C ARG A 84 -1.97 -13.08 4.38
N ASN A 85 -2.35 -11.87 4.80
CA ASN A 85 -2.15 -11.33 6.15
C ASN A 85 -3.47 -10.78 6.72
N ILE A 86 -4.58 -11.51 6.63
CA ILE A 86 -5.82 -11.09 7.30
C ILE A 86 -5.56 -11.14 8.81
N PRO A 87 -5.72 -10.02 9.56
CA PRO A 87 -5.64 -10.10 11.01
C PRO A 87 -6.72 -11.05 11.51
N PRO A 88 -6.43 -11.90 12.51
CA PRO A 88 -7.44 -12.79 13.05
C PRO A 88 -8.67 -11.98 13.52
N PRO A 89 -9.88 -12.55 13.46
CA PRO A 89 -11.06 -11.90 13.99
C PRO A 89 -10.77 -11.46 15.44
N LEU A 90 -11.21 -10.26 15.81
CA LEU A 90 -10.92 -9.60 17.10
C LEU A 90 -11.25 -10.45 18.35
N PHE A 91 -11.98 -11.55 18.19
CA PHE A 91 -12.28 -12.52 19.24
C PHE A 91 -11.12 -13.48 19.57
N ALA A 92 -9.98 -13.42 18.87
CA ALA A 92 -8.78 -14.19 19.25
C ALA A 92 -8.09 -13.65 20.52
N GLU A 93 -8.46 -12.46 21.01
CA GLU A 93 -7.90 -11.91 22.26
C GLU A 93 -8.59 -12.44 23.52
N GLU A 94 -9.76 -13.07 23.39
CA GLU A 94 -10.49 -13.63 24.54
C GLU A 94 -9.79 -14.86 25.14
N THR A 95 -8.99 -15.59 24.36
CA THR A 95 -8.27 -16.78 24.83
C THR A 95 -7.09 -16.43 25.76
N TYR A 96 -6.40 -15.32 25.52
CA TYR A 96 -5.23 -14.95 26.33
C TYR A 96 -5.62 -14.34 27.68
N VAL A 97 -6.70 -13.56 27.74
CA VAL A 97 -7.21 -12.99 28.99
C VAL A 97 -7.81 -14.08 29.89
N THR A 98 -8.56 -15.02 29.31
CA THR A 98 -9.16 -16.14 30.05
C THR A 98 -8.11 -17.10 30.61
N ILE A 99 -7.08 -17.46 29.83
CA ILE A 99 -5.98 -18.32 30.31
C ILE A 99 -5.23 -17.66 31.47
N ASN A 100 -4.88 -16.36 31.37
CA ASN A 100 -4.17 -15.66 32.45
C ASN A 100 -5.00 -15.56 33.74
N LEU A 101 -6.31 -15.35 33.62
CA LEU A 101 -7.22 -15.31 34.76
C LEU A 101 -7.35 -16.69 35.43
N ILE A 102 -7.50 -17.75 34.65
CA ILE A 102 -7.57 -19.14 35.15
C ILE A 102 -6.25 -19.53 35.84
N LEU A 103 -5.10 -19.23 35.23
CA LEU A 103 -3.79 -19.54 35.81
C LEU A 103 -3.57 -18.77 37.12
N THR A 104 -3.94 -17.49 37.16
CA THR A 104 -3.81 -16.67 38.38
C THR A 104 -4.71 -17.18 39.49
N ASN A 105 -5.96 -17.53 39.18
CA ASN A 105 -6.90 -18.11 40.14
C ASN A 105 -6.43 -19.49 40.64
N LEU A 106 -5.87 -20.33 39.77
CA LEU A 106 -5.30 -21.63 40.14
C LEU A 106 -4.07 -21.48 41.05
N ILE A 107 -3.16 -20.54 40.74
CA ILE A 107 -1.99 -20.24 41.58
C ILE A 107 -2.42 -19.74 42.96
N ASN A 108 -3.42 -18.85 43.02
CA ASN A 108 -3.94 -18.32 44.28
C ASN A 108 -4.65 -19.42 45.09
N PHE A 109 -5.40 -20.30 44.43
CA PHE A 109 -6.00 -21.49 45.05
C PHE A 109 -4.91 -22.39 45.64
N ILE A 110 -3.88 -22.77 44.87
CA ILE A 110 -2.77 -23.61 45.35
C ILE A 110 -2.05 -22.94 46.55
N LYS A 111 -1.79 -21.62 46.49
CA LYS A 111 -1.19 -20.88 47.61
C LYS A 111 -2.06 -20.86 48.87
N MET A 112 -3.39 -20.89 48.73
CA MET A 112 -4.33 -20.93 49.85
C MET A 112 -4.31 -22.29 50.57
N TYR A 113 -4.13 -23.41 49.84
CA TYR A 113 -4.06 -24.76 50.43
C TYR A 113 -2.66 -25.19 50.87
N SER A 114 -1.61 -24.44 50.52
CA SER A 114 -0.21 -24.75 50.89
C SER A 114 0.25 -24.11 52.21
N ASN A 115 -0.62 -23.39 52.93
CA ASN A 115 -0.30 -22.73 54.22
C ASN A 115 -0.90 -23.44 55.45
N HIS A 116 -1.20 -24.74 55.34
CA HIS A 116 -1.45 -25.65 56.45
C HIS A 116 -0.47 -26.83 56.37
#